data_AF-A0A3L6R9R2-F1
#
_entry.id   AF-A0A3L6R9R2-F1
#
_cell.length_a   1.000
_cell.length_b   1.000
_cell.length_c   1.000
_cell.angle_alpha   90.00
_cell.angle_beta   90.00
_cell.angle_gamma   90.00
#
_symmetry.space_group_name_H-M   'P 1'
#
loop_
_entity.id
_entity.type
_entity.pdbx_description
1 polymer ?
#
loop_
_entity_poly.entity_id
_entity_poly.type
_entity_poly.pdbx_seq_one_letter_code
_entity_poly.pdbx_strand_id
1 'polypeptide(L)'
;MQSCHMDCETCKPICDCNLPGAVCEDPRFIGGDGNTFYFHGRRGRDFCLLSDADLHINAHFIGSHVPGARRDPTWVQAIAVQFSGHRLYVGARRTAAWDDEADRLAIVFDGAPVEVQGVANARWEAPSSPLSVTRTKAANGVVVELARVFKITAKAVPITEEDSRVHNYGLRDGDCFAHLDLAFRFYSLTDDVHGVLGQTYRSSYVNRLDVSARMPVMGGERDFAASGLFATDCPVARFAHGRGVDALAVASDELAGVKCSTGLDGVGVVCKK
;
A
#
# COMPACT_ATOMS: atom_id res chain seq x y z
N MET A 1 -1.56 -16.46 -0.01
CA MET A 1 -2.32 -17.04 -1.16
C MET A 1 -2.57 -15.94 -2.18
N GLN A 2 -1.89 -16.01 -3.34
CA GLN A 2 -1.99 -15.03 -4.43
C GLN A 2 -3.43 -15.00 -4.97
N SER A 3 -4.01 -13.80 -5.14
CA SER A 3 -5.30 -13.62 -5.82
C SER A 3 -5.04 -13.79 -7.31
N CYS A 4 -5.43 -14.95 -7.85
CA CYS A 4 -5.33 -15.23 -9.26
C CYS A 4 -6.74 -15.43 -9.83
N HIS A 5 -6.99 -14.83 -10.98
CA HIS A 5 -8.23 -14.99 -11.73
C HIS A 5 -7.90 -15.43 -13.15
N MET A 6 -8.84 -16.10 -13.79
CA MET A 6 -8.71 -16.40 -15.21
C MET A 6 -9.03 -15.14 -16.00
N ASP A 7 -8.09 -14.71 -16.83
CA ASP A 7 -8.39 -13.73 -17.87
C ASP A 7 -9.21 -14.43 -18.96
N CYS A 8 -10.45 -13.98 -19.15
CA CYS A 8 -11.36 -14.55 -20.12
C CYS A 8 -10.97 -14.24 -21.58
N GLU A 9 -10.17 -13.19 -21.83
CA GLU A 9 -9.74 -12.85 -23.19
C GLU A 9 -8.57 -13.73 -23.63
N THR A 10 -7.61 -13.96 -22.72
CA THR A 10 -6.40 -14.74 -23.03
C THR A 10 -6.44 -16.18 -22.53
N CYS A 11 -7.46 -16.57 -21.75
CA CYS A 11 -7.60 -17.85 -21.07
C CYS A 11 -6.35 -18.23 -20.24
N LYS A 12 -5.72 -17.25 -19.60
CA LYS A 12 -4.54 -17.46 -18.74
C LYS A 12 -4.84 -17.10 -17.28
N PRO A 13 -4.27 -17.84 -16.31
CA PRO A 13 -4.32 -17.42 -14.92
C PRO A 13 -3.46 -16.16 -14.75
N ILE A 14 -4.10 -15.07 -14.37
CA ILE A 14 -3.46 -13.80 -14.03
C ILE A 14 -3.51 -13.63 -12.52
N CYS A 15 -2.34 -13.47 -11.91
CA CYS A 15 -2.22 -13.16 -10.49
C CYS A 15 -1.90 -11.67 -10.36
N ASP A 16 -2.69 -10.95 -9.56
CA ASP A 16 -2.58 -9.48 -9.44
C ASP A 16 -1.17 -9.03 -9.06
N CYS A 17 -0.48 -9.83 -8.24
CA CYS A 17 0.90 -9.57 -7.81
C CYS A 17 1.98 -9.79 -8.88
N ASN A 18 1.64 -10.27 -10.08
CA ASN A 18 2.57 -10.54 -11.18
C ASN A 18 2.32 -9.66 -12.41
N LEU A 19 1.58 -8.57 -12.25
CA LEU A 19 1.27 -7.61 -13.30
C LEU A 19 2.03 -6.28 -13.12
N PRO A 20 2.25 -5.50 -14.20
CA PRO A 20 2.73 -4.13 -14.10
C PRO A 20 1.94 -3.30 -13.08
N GLY A 21 2.65 -2.62 -12.21
CA GLY A 21 2.09 -1.87 -11.08
C GLY A 21 1.85 -2.69 -9.82
N ALA A 22 2.24 -3.96 -9.77
CA ALA A 22 2.16 -4.74 -8.54
C ALA A 22 3.20 -4.28 -7.50
N VAL A 23 2.77 -4.28 -6.24
CA VAL A 23 3.57 -4.07 -5.02
C VAL A 23 3.10 -5.14 -4.04
N CYS A 24 3.77 -6.28 -4.05
CA CYS A 24 3.41 -7.46 -3.26
C CYS A 24 4.67 -8.16 -2.80
N GLU A 25 4.59 -9.00 -1.78
CA GLU A 25 5.77 -9.69 -1.22
C GLU A 25 6.86 -8.65 -0.90
N ASP A 26 6.43 -7.53 -0.30
CA ASP A 26 7.21 -6.32 -0.18
C ASP A 26 8.61 -6.57 0.39
N PRO A 27 9.64 -5.90 -0.16
CA PRO A 27 9.58 -4.69 -0.99
C PRO A 27 9.69 -4.93 -2.51
N ARG A 28 8.98 -5.91 -3.09
CA ARG A 28 8.99 -6.21 -4.53
C ARG A 28 7.95 -5.40 -5.29
N PHE A 29 8.41 -4.80 -6.40
CA PHE A 29 7.61 -4.00 -7.32
C PHE A 29 7.71 -4.58 -8.73
N ILE A 30 6.66 -4.38 -9.53
CA ILE A 30 6.70 -4.59 -10.98
C ILE A 30 6.42 -3.26 -11.65
N GLY A 31 7.38 -2.76 -12.44
CA GLY A 31 7.25 -1.49 -13.16
C GLY A 31 6.18 -1.52 -14.24
N GLY A 32 5.79 -0.33 -14.71
CA GLY A 32 4.95 -0.16 -15.91
C GLY A 32 5.57 -0.78 -17.17
N ASP A 33 6.90 -0.90 -17.20
CA ASP A 33 7.69 -1.59 -18.21
C ASP A 33 7.69 -3.13 -18.06
N GLY A 34 7.00 -3.67 -17.04
CA GLY A 34 6.89 -5.09 -16.75
C GLY A 34 8.09 -5.69 -16.01
N ASN A 35 9.13 -4.91 -15.70
CA ASN A 35 10.30 -5.43 -15.02
C ASN A 35 10.11 -5.48 -13.50
N THR A 36 10.58 -6.56 -12.87
CA THR A 36 10.59 -6.67 -11.41
C THR A 36 11.79 -5.91 -10.83
N PHE A 37 11.54 -5.14 -9.77
CA PHE A 37 12.58 -4.46 -9.00
C PHE A 37 12.20 -4.39 -7.53
N TYR A 38 13.15 -3.95 -6.69
CA TYR A 38 12.95 -3.81 -5.26
C TYR A 38 13.19 -2.39 -4.79
N PHE A 39 12.34 -1.90 -3.88
CA PHE A 39 12.55 -0.62 -3.21
C PHE A 39 12.39 -0.78 -1.71
N HIS A 40 13.52 -0.88 -1.01
CA HIS A 40 13.53 -1.20 0.41
C HIS A 40 12.90 -0.12 1.31
N GLY A 41 12.87 1.15 0.88
CA GLY A 41 12.43 2.25 1.72
C GLY A 41 13.10 2.24 3.11
N ARG A 42 12.32 2.55 4.14
CA ARG A 42 12.72 2.49 5.54
C ARG A 42 11.49 2.33 6.45
N ARG A 43 11.63 1.53 7.50
CA ARG A 43 10.62 1.37 8.55
C ARG A 43 10.18 2.71 9.14
N GLY A 44 8.87 2.90 9.26
CA GLY A 44 8.22 4.07 9.86
C GLY A 44 8.36 5.35 9.03
N ARG A 45 8.59 5.23 7.72
CA ARG A 45 8.78 6.35 6.80
C ARG A 45 7.84 6.25 5.60
N ASP A 46 7.60 7.41 5.01
CA ASP A 46 6.72 7.58 3.87
C ASP A 46 7.52 7.84 2.60
N PHE A 47 7.12 7.24 1.49
CA PHE A 47 7.81 7.35 0.21
C PHE A 47 6.83 7.56 -0.95
N CYS A 48 7.24 8.40 -1.89
CA CYS A 48 6.50 8.67 -3.11
C CYS A 48 6.62 7.50 -4.11
N LEU A 49 5.53 6.74 -4.23
CA LEU A 49 5.41 5.69 -5.24
C LEU A 49 5.14 6.29 -6.62
N LEU A 50 4.28 7.29 -6.70
CA LEU A 50 3.91 7.95 -7.94
C LEU A 50 3.63 9.43 -7.70
N SER A 51 4.13 10.30 -8.56
CA SER A 51 3.73 11.69 -8.64
C SER A 51 3.65 12.11 -10.09
N ASP A 52 2.48 12.62 -10.46
CA ASP A 52 2.15 13.26 -11.73
C ASP A 52 1.42 14.57 -11.44
N ALA A 53 1.07 15.36 -12.46
CA ALA A 53 0.44 16.68 -12.32
C ALA A 53 -0.81 16.65 -11.42
N ASP A 54 -1.69 15.66 -11.63
CA ASP A 54 -3.00 15.56 -10.98
C ASP A 54 -3.17 14.30 -10.11
N LEU A 55 -2.11 13.51 -9.92
CA LEU A 55 -2.13 12.29 -9.11
C LEU A 55 -0.84 12.15 -8.30
N HIS A 56 -0.97 12.01 -6.99
CA HIS A 56 0.15 11.75 -6.09
C HIS A 56 -0.16 10.58 -5.17
N ILE A 57 0.76 9.63 -5.06
CA ILE A 57 0.63 8.42 -4.25
C ILE A 57 1.89 8.25 -3.41
N ASN A 58 1.70 8.31 -2.10
CA ASN A 58 2.71 7.88 -1.14
C ASN A 58 2.33 6.57 -0.49
N ALA A 59 3.33 5.86 0.00
CA ALA A 59 3.17 4.67 0.81
C ALA A 59 3.89 4.81 2.15
N HIS A 60 3.26 4.33 3.22
CA HIS A 60 3.83 4.19 4.55
C HIS A 60 4.46 2.80 4.70
N PHE A 61 5.75 2.76 4.98
CA PHE A 61 6.48 1.50 5.15
C PHE A 61 6.59 1.15 6.62
N ILE A 62 6.18 -0.06 6.98
CA ILE A 62 6.53 -0.72 8.24
C ILE A 62 7.72 -1.64 8.02
N GLY A 63 8.27 -2.19 9.10
CA GLY A 63 9.41 -3.10 9.03
C GLY A 63 9.79 -3.64 10.39
N SER A 64 10.62 -4.67 10.39
CA SER A 64 11.19 -5.27 11.60
C SER A 64 12.70 -5.07 11.62
N HIS A 65 13.26 -4.83 12.81
CA HIS A 65 14.72 -4.74 12.93
C HIS A 65 15.32 -6.13 13.13
N VAL A 66 16.19 -6.54 12.21
CA VAL A 66 16.88 -7.83 12.27
C VAL A 66 18.34 -7.60 12.69
N PRO A 67 18.75 -8.05 13.89
CA PRO A 67 20.13 -7.88 14.36
C PRO A 67 21.15 -8.47 13.37
N GLY A 68 22.15 -7.68 13.00
CA GLY A 68 23.20 -8.09 12.07
C GLY A 68 22.81 -8.05 10.59
N ALA A 69 21.55 -7.78 10.25
CA ALA A 69 21.16 -7.54 8.87
C ALA A 69 21.66 -6.16 8.41
N ARG A 70 22.06 -6.07 7.14
CA ARG A 70 22.48 -4.79 6.54
C ARG A 70 21.31 -3.83 6.30
N ARG A 71 20.09 -4.37 6.19
CA ARG A 71 18.85 -3.66 5.91
C ARG A 71 17.70 -4.39 6.61
N ASP A 72 16.75 -3.62 7.12
CA ASP A 72 15.52 -4.16 7.68
C ASP A 72 14.57 -4.60 6.54
N PRO A 73 13.86 -5.73 6.67
CA PRO A 73 12.71 -6.04 5.82
C PRO A 73 11.61 -5.00 6.05
N THR A 74 10.92 -4.63 4.97
CA THR A 74 9.90 -3.60 4.99
C THR A 74 8.69 -3.98 4.15
N TRP A 75 7.52 -3.48 4.56
CA TRP A 75 6.24 -3.72 3.91
C TRP A 75 5.41 -2.45 3.83
N VAL A 76 4.58 -2.31 2.80
CA VAL A 76 3.63 -1.20 2.68
C VAL A 76 2.43 -1.48 3.58
N GLN A 77 2.27 -0.67 4.63
CA GLN A 77 1.10 -0.76 5.51
C GLN A 77 -0.07 0.07 5.02
N ALA A 78 0.22 1.19 4.37
CA ALA A 78 -0.81 2.11 3.91
C ALA A 78 -0.35 2.88 2.69
N ILE A 79 -1.32 3.37 1.91
CA ILE A 79 -1.13 4.33 0.86
C ILE A 79 -2.03 5.55 1.10
N ALA A 80 -1.54 6.71 0.68
CA ALA A 80 -2.35 7.89 0.50
C ALA A 80 -2.33 8.31 -0.96
N VAL A 81 -3.51 8.56 -1.51
CA VAL A 81 -3.73 9.01 -2.88
C VAL A 81 -4.33 10.40 -2.83
N GLN A 82 -3.70 11.33 -3.52
CA GLN A 82 -4.15 12.72 -3.67
C GLN A 82 -4.43 12.99 -5.14
N PHE A 83 -5.62 13.50 -5.43
CA PHE A 83 -6.10 13.76 -6.80
C PHE A 83 -7.23 14.79 -6.76
N SER A 84 -7.27 15.73 -7.71
CA SER A 84 -8.38 16.69 -7.87
C SER A 84 -8.88 17.38 -6.58
N GLY A 85 -7.98 17.66 -5.63
CA GLY A 85 -8.33 18.23 -4.32
C GLY A 85 -8.88 17.25 -3.27
N HIS A 86 -9.01 15.97 -3.60
CA HIS A 86 -9.44 14.90 -2.72
C HIS A 86 -8.26 14.12 -2.13
N ARG A 87 -8.52 13.50 -0.98
CA ARG A 87 -7.57 12.69 -0.22
C ARG A 87 -8.18 11.33 0.09
N LEU A 88 -7.54 10.26 -0.39
CA LEU A 88 -7.89 8.88 -0.08
C LEU A 88 -6.78 8.23 0.72
N TYR A 89 -7.14 7.55 1.81
CA TYR A 89 -6.29 6.64 2.56
C TYR A 89 -6.78 5.21 2.38
N VAL A 90 -5.86 4.28 2.17
CA VAL A 90 -6.11 2.83 2.24
C VAL A 90 -5.00 2.22 3.08
N GLY A 91 -5.34 1.52 4.16
CA GLY A 91 -4.37 0.95 5.09
C GLY A 91 -4.77 -0.41 5.64
N ALA A 92 -3.76 -1.17 6.05
CA ALA A 92 -3.92 -2.36 6.86
C ALA A 92 -3.85 -2.00 8.36
N ARG A 93 -4.94 -2.29 9.08
CA ARG A 93 -5.02 -2.18 10.54
C ARG A 93 -4.05 -3.17 11.16
N ARG A 94 -3.29 -2.70 12.14
CA ARG A 94 -2.42 -3.54 12.96
C ARG A 94 -3.25 -4.62 13.65
N THR A 95 -2.66 -5.80 13.77
CA THR A 95 -3.26 -6.91 14.49
C THR A 95 -2.19 -7.73 15.18
N ALA A 96 -2.53 -8.24 16.37
CA ALA A 96 -1.71 -9.18 17.12
C ALA A 96 -1.84 -10.62 16.58
N ALA A 97 -2.97 -10.97 15.99
CA ALA A 97 -3.22 -12.27 15.38
C ALA A 97 -4.02 -12.09 14.08
N TRP A 98 -3.71 -12.89 13.07
CA TRP A 98 -4.46 -12.85 11.81
C TRP A 98 -5.74 -13.68 11.93
N ASP A 99 -6.83 -13.14 11.39
CA ASP A 99 -8.11 -13.81 11.23
C ASP A 99 -8.65 -13.40 9.86
N ASP A 100 -8.87 -14.38 8.99
CA ASP A 100 -9.30 -14.17 7.61
C ASP A 100 -10.72 -13.56 7.51
N GLU A 101 -11.55 -13.74 8.53
CA GLU A 101 -12.92 -13.22 8.60
C GLU A 101 -12.97 -11.79 9.16
N ALA A 102 -11.97 -11.41 9.97
CA ALA A 102 -11.88 -10.07 10.54
C ALA A 102 -11.30 -9.08 9.51
N ASP A 103 -12.09 -8.07 9.12
CA ASP A 103 -11.62 -7.05 8.18
C ASP A 103 -10.56 -6.13 8.80
N ARG A 104 -9.39 -6.12 8.19
CA ARG A 104 -8.23 -5.31 8.58
C ARG A 104 -8.02 -4.14 7.64
N LEU A 105 -8.85 -3.94 6.62
CA LEU A 105 -8.76 -2.73 5.80
C LEU A 105 -9.37 -1.52 6.53
N ALA A 106 -8.69 -0.40 6.43
CA ALA A 106 -9.20 0.92 6.80
C ALA A 106 -9.14 1.81 5.56
N ILE A 107 -10.27 2.42 5.21
CA ILE A 107 -10.39 3.28 4.03
C ILE A 107 -11.04 4.58 4.48
N VAL A 108 -10.43 5.71 4.13
CA VAL A 108 -10.90 7.05 4.48
C VAL A 108 -10.85 7.92 3.24
N PHE A 109 -11.96 8.59 2.92
CA PHE A 109 -12.07 9.52 1.81
C PHE A 109 -12.45 10.90 2.34
N ASP A 110 -11.62 11.91 2.08
CA ASP A 110 -11.78 13.29 2.55
C ASP A 110 -12.04 13.41 4.07
N GLY A 111 -11.35 12.56 4.84
CA GLY A 111 -11.47 12.52 6.31
C GLY A 111 -12.67 11.72 6.84
N ALA A 112 -13.57 11.24 5.96
CA ALA A 112 -14.70 10.39 6.35
C ALA A 112 -14.39 8.89 6.12
N PRO A 113 -14.72 7.99 7.06
CA PRO A 113 -14.60 6.56 6.84
C PRO A 113 -15.44 6.08 5.66
N VAL A 114 -14.88 5.17 4.86
CA VAL A 114 -15.59 4.50 3.76
C VAL A 114 -16.08 3.15 4.25
N GLU A 115 -17.38 3.07 4.53
CA GLU A 115 -18.04 1.85 4.98
C GLU A 115 -18.64 1.09 3.79
N VAL A 116 -18.08 -0.08 3.50
CA VAL A 116 -18.57 -0.99 2.46
C VAL A 116 -18.96 -2.31 3.12
N GLN A 117 -20.19 -2.78 2.86
CA GLN A 117 -20.69 -4.04 3.39
C GLN A 117 -19.71 -5.19 3.13
N GLY A 118 -19.55 -6.08 4.11
CA GLY A 118 -18.61 -7.21 4.05
C GLY A 118 -19.09 -8.36 3.15
N VAL A 119 -19.44 -8.06 1.89
CA VAL A 119 -19.85 -9.05 0.89
C VAL A 119 -19.18 -8.73 -0.44
N ALA A 120 -18.78 -9.77 -1.18
CA ALA A 120 -18.16 -9.59 -2.50
C ALA A 120 -19.06 -8.75 -3.42
N ASN A 121 -18.44 -7.86 -4.18
CA ASN A 121 -19.10 -6.91 -5.09
C ASN A 121 -19.95 -5.82 -4.41
N ALA A 122 -20.02 -5.76 -3.08
CA ALA A 122 -20.56 -4.57 -2.41
C ALA A 122 -19.74 -3.35 -2.83
N ARG A 123 -20.44 -2.27 -3.15
CA ARG A 123 -19.86 -1.07 -3.74
C ARG A 123 -20.27 0.16 -2.96
N TRP A 124 -19.30 1.03 -2.76
CA TRP A 124 -19.47 2.38 -2.26
C TRP A 124 -18.98 3.36 -3.32
N GLU A 125 -19.67 4.49 -3.45
CA GLU A 125 -19.35 5.55 -4.39
C GLU A 125 -19.20 6.87 -3.64
N ALA A 126 -18.17 7.64 -4.01
CA ALA A 126 -17.90 8.91 -3.36
C ALA A 126 -18.97 9.93 -3.76
N PRO A 127 -19.45 10.75 -2.81
CA PRO A 127 -20.53 11.72 -3.09
C PRO A 127 -20.08 12.90 -3.96
N SER A 128 -18.78 13.22 -3.96
CA SER A 128 -18.21 14.42 -4.59
C SER A 128 -17.20 14.10 -5.71
N SER A 129 -17.04 12.83 -6.07
CA SER A 129 -15.97 12.37 -6.97
C SER A 129 -16.39 11.08 -7.70
N PRO A 130 -15.91 10.81 -8.93
CA PRO A 130 -16.13 9.52 -9.60
C PRO A 130 -15.26 8.38 -9.02
N LEU A 131 -14.91 8.46 -7.73
CA LEU A 131 -14.21 7.44 -6.99
C LEU A 131 -15.21 6.39 -6.50
N SER A 132 -14.85 5.12 -6.61
CA SER A 132 -15.61 4.01 -6.05
C SER A 132 -14.72 3.02 -5.33
N VAL A 133 -15.28 2.33 -4.34
CA VAL A 133 -14.64 1.25 -3.60
C VAL A 133 -15.54 0.03 -3.68
N THR A 134 -15.03 -1.07 -4.22
CA THR A 134 -15.77 -2.32 -4.40
C THR A 134 -15.07 -3.45 -3.67
N ARG A 135 -15.80 -4.24 -2.88
CA ARG A 135 -15.26 -5.43 -2.21
C ARG A 135 -14.90 -6.51 -3.22
N THR A 136 -13.70 -7.07 -3.10
CA THR A 136 -13.32 -8.28 -3.87
C THR A 136 -13.75 -9.56 -3.15
N LYS A 137 -13.88 -9.51 -1.83
CA LYS A 137 -14.34 -10.58 -0.95
C LYS A 137 -14.96 -9.99 0.32
N ALA A 138 -15.47 -10.83 1.22
CA ALA A 138 -16.15 -10.39 2.44
C ALA A 138 -15.27 -9.51 3.36
N ALA A 139 -13.97 -9.82 3.49
CA ALA A 139 -13.03 -9.08 4.32
C ALA A 139 -11.65 -8.99 3.64
N ASN A 140 -10.85 -7.97 3.99
CA ASN A 140 -9.44 -7.87 3.62
C ASN A 140 -9.14 -7.70 2.11
N GLY A 141 -10.12 -7.32 1.28
CA GLY A 141 -9.89 -7.08 -0.14
C GLY A 141 -10.86 -6.08 -0.77
N VAL A 142 -10.30 -5.09 -1.48
CA VAL A 142 -11.06 -4.07 -2.22
C VAL A 142 -10.40 -3.73 -3.55
N VAL A 143 -11.21 -3.21 -4.47
CA VAL A 143 -10.79 -2.45 -5.64
C VAL A 143 -11.24 -1.01 -5.42
N VAL A 144 -10.30 -0.08 -5.47
CA VAL A 144 -10.55 1.36 -5.48
C VAL A 144 -10.34 1.86 -6.91
N GLU A 145 -11.33 2.53 -7.48
CA GLU A 145 -11.28 2.98 -8.87
C GLU A 145 -11.72 4.43 -8.97
N LEU A 146 -10.87 5.25 -9.59
CA LEU A 146 -11.21 6.60 -10.03
C LEU A 146 -11.37 6.56 -11.54
N ALA A 147 -12.59 6.80 -12.02
CA ALA A 147 -12.96 6.57 -13.42
C ALA A 147 -11.95 7.19 -14.40
N ARG A 148 -11.38 6.36 -15.27
CA ARG A 148 -10.38 6.73 -16.31
C ARG A 148 -9.04 7.28 -15.80
N VAL A 149 -8.77 7.24 -14.49
CA VAL A 149 -7.50 7.70 -13.91
C VAL A 149 -6.68 6.53 -13.39
N PHE A 150 -7.22 5.78 -12.42
CA PHE A 150 -6.56 4.61 -11.87
C PHE A 150 -7.54 3.54 -11.38
N LYS A 151 -7.01 2.34 -11.23
CA LYS A 151 -7.60 1.22 -10.48
C LYS A 151 -6.53 0.67 -9.53
N ILE A 152 -6.87 0.52 -8.26
CA ILE A 152 -6.00 -0.01 -7.21
C ILE A 152 -6.70 -1.22 -6.61
N THR A 153 -6.16 -2.42 -6.82
CA THR A 153 -6.54 -3.58 -6.02
C THR A 153 -5.71 -3.54 -4.74
N ALA A 154 -6.35 -3.54 -3.58
CA ALA A 154 -5.67 -3.55 -2.29
C ALA A 154 -6.18 -4.70 -1.44
N LYS A 155 -5.24 -5.45 -0.86
CA LYS A 155 -5.52 -6.61 -0.03
C LYS A 155 -4.70 -6.54 1.24
N ALA A 156 -5.36 -6.60 2.39
CA ALA A 156 -4.67 -6.80 3.66
C ALA A 156 -4.22 -8.26 3.76
N VAL A 157 -2.96 -8.48 4.09
CA VAL A 157 -2.34 -9.81 4.22
C VAL A 157 -1.46 -9.88 5.47
N PRO A 158 -1.34 -11.05 6.11
CA PRO A 158 -0.44 -11.24 7.22
C PRO A 158 1.00 -11.45 6.74
N ILE A 159 1.97 -11.11 7.58
CA ILE A 159 3.32 -11.62 7.59
C ILE A 159 3.26 -12.82 8.53
N THR A 160 3.42 -14.02 8.00
CA THR A 160 3.25 -15.23 8.81
C THR A 160 4.53 -15.58 9.57
N GLU A 161 4.41 -16.40 10.61
CA GLU A 161 5.56 -16.99 11.30
C GLU A 161 6.45 -17.79 10.34
N GLU A 162 5.82 -18.45 9.36
CA GLU A 162 6.53 -19.19 8.33
C GLU A 162 7.33 -18.25 7.41
N ASP A 163 6.75 -17.13 6.97
CA ASP A 163 7.48 -16.11 6.22
C ASP A 163 8.68 -15.59 7.04
N SER A 164 8.45 -15.30 8.32
CA SER A 164 9.50 -14.87 9.25
C SER A 164 10.62 -15.92 9.38
N ARG A 165 10.28 -17.20 9.45
CA ARG A 165 11.23 -18.31 9.59
C ARG A 165 12.03 -18.52 8.31
N VAL A 166 11.39 -18.49 7.15
CA VAL A 166 12.02 -18.72 5.84
C VAL A 166 12.93 -17.55 5.45
N HIS A 167 12.50 -16.32 5.75
CA HIS A 167 13.22 -15.10 5.36
C HIS A 167 14.04 -14.48 6.49
N ASN A 168 14.03 -15.08 7.68
CA ASN A 168 14.72 -14.61 8.88
C ASN A 168 14.34 -13.17 9.28
N TYR A 169 13.04 -12.83 9.22
CA TYR A 169 12.55 -11.49 9.59
C TYR A 169 12.66 -11.22 11.09
N GLY A 170 12.91 -12.25 11.90
CA GLY A 170 13.08 -12.10 13.35
C GLY A 170 11.85 -11.55 14.05
N LEU A 171 10.66 -11.76 13.48
CA LEU A 171 9.40 -11.36 14.11
C LEU A 171 9.22 -12.08 15.44
N ARG A 172 8.76 -11.36 16.45
CA ARG A 172 8.43 -11.85 17.79
C ARG A 172 6.93 -11.80 18.01
N ASP A 173 6.46 -12.53 19.01
CA ASP A 173 5.07 -12.46 19.48
C ASP A 173 4.69 -11.00 19.79
N GLY A 174 3.63 -10.52 19.12
CA GLY A 174 3.14 -9.14 19.26
C GLY A 174 3.60 -8.16 18.17
N ASP A 175 4.46 -8.58 17.23
CA ASP A 175 4.74 -7.78 16.04
C ASP A 175 3.49 -7.64 15.17
N CYS A 176 3.33 -6.46 14.54
CA CYS A 176 2.14 -6.18 13.74
C CYS A 176 2.22 -6.94 12.41
N PHE A 177 1.40 -7.97 12.26
CA PHE A 177 1.53 -8.88 11.13
C PHE A 177 0.87 -8.37 9.84
N ALA A 178 0.05 -7.31 9.83
CA ALA A 178 -0.70 -6.94 8.62
C ALA A 178 0.00 -5.89 7.74
N HIS A 179 0.07 -6.14 6.43
CA HIS A 179 0.48 -5.19 5.39
C HIS A 179 -0.45 -5.29 4.17
N LEU A 180 -0.16 -4.53 3.12
CA LEU A 180 -0.94 -4.49 1.88
C LEU A 180 -0.18 -5.16 0.73
N ASP A 181 -0.84 -6.09 0.06
CA ASP A 181 -0.57 -6.39 -1.35
C ASP A 181 -1.37 -5.41 -2.20
N LEU A 182 -0.71 -4.73 -3.14
CA LEU A 182 -1.28 -3.72 -4.01
C LEU A 182 -1.06 -4.09 -5.48
N ALA A 183 -2.04 -3.78 -6.32
CA ALA A 183 -1.86 -3.77 -7.77
C ALA A 183 -2.44 -2.48 -8.34
N PHE A 184 -1.56 -1.66 -8.89
CA PHE A 184 -1.91 -0.40 -9.53
C PHE A 184 -2.09 -0.57 -11.03
N ARG A 185 -3.16 0.00 -11.57
CA ARG A 185 -3.33 0.22 -13.01
C ARG A 185 -3.65 1.68 -13.23
N PHE A 186 -2.84 2.34 -14.03
CA PHE A 186 -3.02 3.76 -14.37
C PHE A 186 -3.49 3.89 -15.82
N TYR A 187 -4.35 4.86 -16.09
CA TYR A 187 -4.98 5.04 -17.40
C TYR A 187 -4.66 6.40 -18.05
N SER A 188 -4.25 7.39 -17.26
CA SER A 188 -4.12 8.78 -17.71
C SER A 188 -2.85 9.47 -17.19
N LEU A 189 -1.73 8.75 -17.10
CA LEU A 189 -0.45 9.34 -16.69
C LEU A 189 0.15 10.18 -17.83
N THR A 190 0.81 11.27 -17.46
CA THR A 190 1.64 12.07 -18.37
C THR A 190 3.04 11.46 -18.49
N ASP A 191 3.79 11.86 -19.52
CA ASP A 191 5.18 11.43 -19.70
C ASP A 191 6.18 12.10 -18.73
N ASP A 192 5.70 13.03 -17.87
CA ASP A 192 6.49 13.62 -16.77
C ASP A 192 6.27 12.89 -15.43
N VAL A 193 5.43 11.85 -15.40
CA VAL A 193 5.19 11.05 -14.18
C VAL A 193 6.50 10.53 -13.57
N HIS A 194 6.63 10.64 -12.25
CA HIS A 194 7.80 10.18 -11.49
C HIS A 194 7.39 9.44 -10.23
N GLY A 195 8.35 9.03 -9.42
CA GLY A 195 8.19 8.24 -8.20
C GLY A 195 8.88 6.90 -8.33
N VAL A 196 8.91 6.12 -7.25
CA VAL A 196 9.50 4.76 -7.26
C VAL A 196 8.89 3.94 -8.40
N LEU A 197 7.57 3.84 -8.43
CA LEU A 197 6.84 3.12 -9.46
C LEU A 197 6.56 4.00 -10.68
N GLY A 198 6.16 5.26 -10.46
CA GLY A 198 5.67 6.14 -11.53
C GLY A 198 6.67 6.35 -12.68
N GLN A 199 7.97 6.51 -12.38
CA GLN A 199 8.98 6.74 -13.43
C GLN A 199 9.04 5.62 -14.49
N THR A 200 8.65 4.39 -14.11
CA THR A 200 8.68 3.21 -15.00
C THR A 200 7.55 3.20 -16.03
N TYR A 201 6.57 4.10 -15.90
CA TYR A 201 5.45 4.24 -16.84
C TYR A 201 5.73 5.23 -17.98
N ARG A 202 6.83 5.99 -17.90
CA ARG A 202 7.18 6.97 -18.93
C ARG A 202 7.58 6.27 -20.22
N SER A 203 7.15 6.80 -21.36
CA SER A 203 7.54 6.28 -22.69
C SER A 203 9.06 6.31 -22.92
N SER A 204 9.75 7.26 -22.30
CA SER A 204 11.20 7.46 -22.36
C SER A 204 11.98 6.78 -21.23
N TYR A 205 11.31 6.00 -20.38
CA TYR A 205 11.98 5.28 -19.31
C TYR A 205 12.95 4.23 -19.89
N VAL A 206 14.20 4.31 -19.45
CA VAL A 206 15.21 3.29 -19.76
C VAL A 206 15.57 2.61 -18.46
N ASN A 207 15.25 1.33 -18.36
CA ASN A 207 15.62 0.51 -17.21
C ASN A 207 17.15 0.41 -17.13
N ARG A 208 17.73 0.96 -16.05
CA ARG A 208 19.18 0.90 -15.76
C ARG A 208 19.51 -0.07 -14.62
N LEU A 209 18.52 -0.83 -14.15
CA LEU A 209 18.72 -1.83 -13.12
C LEU A 209 19.54 -2.99 -13.70
N ASP A 210 20.36 -3.58 -12.83
CA ASP A 210 21.04 -4.82 -13.17
C ASP A 210 20.03 -5.97 -13.18
N VAL A 211 19.44 -6.23 -14.34
CA VAL A 211 18.46 -7.32 -14.54
C VAL A 211 19.06 -8.71 -14.35
N SER A 212 20.39 -8.84 -14.27
CA SER A 212 21.07 -10.09 -13.92
C SER A 212 21.16 -10.32 -12.40
N ALA A 213 20.99 -9.26 -11.60
CA ALA A 213 20.93 -9.37 -10.16
C ALA A 213 19.64 -10.07 -9.73
N ARG A 214 19.75 -10.93 -8.71
CA ARG A 214 18.58 -11.61 -8.11
C ARG A 214 17.56 -10.62 -7.53
N MET A 215 18.03 -9.47 -7.05
CA MET A 215 17.21 -8.40 -6.48
C MET A 215 17.69 -7.04 -7.02
N PRO A 216 17.24 -6.62 -8.21
CA PRO A 216 17.59 -5.32 -8.77
C PRO A 216 16.93 -4.21 -7.93
N VAL A 217 17.72 -3.34 -7.30
CA VAL A 217 17.21 -2.31 -6.38
C VAL A 217 17.08 -0.96 -7.08
N MET A 218 15.91 -0.34 -6.95
CA MET A 218 15.63 0.97 -7.55
C MET A 218 15.88 2.12 -6.58
N GLY A 219 16.81 2.99 -6.95
CA GLY A 219 17.12 4.24 -6.23
C GLY A 219 17.44 4.06 -4.74
N GLY A 220 17.40 5.16 -4.00
CA GLY A 220 17.64 5.21 -2.56
C GLY A 220 16.51 5.88 -1.78
N GLU A 221 16.52 5.72 -0.46
CA GLU A 221 15.57 6.34 0.49
C GLU A 221 15.39 7.83 0.20
N ARG A 222 16.50 8.54 0.01
CA ARG A 222 16.52 10.00 -0.17
C ARG A 222 15.85 10.48 -1.44
N ASP A 223 15.80 9.65 -2.48
CA ASP A 223 15.29 10.06 -3.79
C ASP A 223 13.75 10.18 -3.78
N PHE A 224 13.10 9.48 -2.85
CA PHE A 224 11.65 9.32 -2.83
C PHE A 224 11.01 9.63 -1.47
N ALA A 225 11.79 9.99 -0.45
CA ALA A 225 11.26 10.30 0.88
C ALA A 225 10.27 11.47 0.84
N ALA A 226 9.13 11.29 1.50
CA ALA A 226 8.15 12.35 1.78
C ALA A 226 8.18 12.69 3.27
N SER A 227 7.81 13.91 3.65
CA SER A 227 7.77 14.31 5.07
C SER A 227 6.61 13.67 5.84
N GLY A 228 5.60 13.17 5.13
CA GLY A 228 4.49 12.42 5.70
C GLY A 228 3.65 11.76 4.62
N LEU A 229 2.75 10.86 5.04
CA LEU A 229 1.93 10.06 4.13
C LEU A 229 1.11 10.91 3.14
N PHE A 230 0.55 12.04 3.57
CA PHE A 230 -0.16 12.98 2.68
C PHE A 230 0.70 14.16 2.20
N ALA A 231 2.00 14.19 2.48
CA ALA A 231 2.86 15.27 1.99
C ALA A 231 3.21 15.07 0.51
N THR A 232 3.12 16.12 -0.29
CA THR A 232 3.45 16.07 -1.73
C THR A 232 4.83 16.65 -2.02
N ASP A 233 5.78 16.47 -1.10
CA ASP A 233 7.04 17.22 -1.03
C ASP A 233 8.29 16.38 -1.30
N CYS A 234 8.12 15.19 -1.89
CA CYS A 234 9.26 14.35 -2.24
C CYS A 234 10.14 15.02 -3.32
N PRO A 235 11.44 14.69 -3.42
CA PRO A 235 12.36 15.33 -4.37
C PRO A 235 11.96 15.20 -5.84
N VAL A 236 11.16 14.18 -6.15
CA VAL A 236 10.66 13.89 -7.51
C VAL A 236 9.20 14.30 -7.71
N ALA A 237 8.64 15.12 -6.81
CA ALA A 237 7.26 15.56 -6.92
C ALA A 237 7.01 16.28 -8.25
N ARG A 238 5.88 15.95 -8.85
CA ARG A 238 5.29 16.58 -10.06
C ARG A 238 3.88 17.07 -9.82
N PHE A 239 3.34 16.77 -8.63
CA PHE A 239 1.98 17.12 -8.25
C PHE A 239 1.85 18.63 -8.09
N ALA A 240 0.95 19.21 -8.87
CA ALA A 240 0.76 20.64 -8.97
C ALA A 240 -0.73 20.97 -8.78
N HIS A 241 -1.23 20.74 -7.56
CA HIS A 241 -2.50 21.33 -7.15
C HIS A 241 -2.30 22.23 -5.93
N GLY A 242 -2.58 23.52 -6.17
CA GLY A 242 -2.89 24.59 -5.22
C GLY A 242 -2.28 24.52 -3.82
N ARG A 243 -1.42 25.50 -3.51
CA ARG A 243 -1.11 25.90 -2.12
C ARG A 243 -2.37 25.87 -1.24
N GLY A 244 -2.34 25.05 -0.19
CA GLY A 244 -3.22 25.18 0.96
C GLY A 244 -4.39 24.22 0.98
N VAL A 245 -4.14 22.99 1.44
CA VAL A 245 -5.09 22.34 2.34
C VAL A 245 -4.28 21.95 3.56
N ASP A 246 -4.58 22.59 4.69
CA ASP A 246 -3.92 22.33 5.97
C ASP A 246 -3.80 20.84 6.20
N ALA A 247 -2.64 20.43 6.72
CA ALA A 247 -2.40 19.09 7.20
C ALA A 247 -3.36 18.81 8.36
N LEU A 248 -4.60 18.43 8.03
CA LEU A 248 -5.44 17.68 8.94
C LEU A 248 -4.67 16.39 9.20
N ALA A 249 -4.04 16.36 10.37
CA ALA A 249 -3.56 15.17 11.01
C ALA A 249 -4.78 14.25 11.14
N VAL A 250 -4.96 13.35 10.17
CA VAL A 250 -5.75 12.16 10.42
C VAL A 250 -4.99 11.47 11.53
N ALA A 251 -5.59 11.45 12.72
CA ALA A 251 -5.01 10.88 13.91
C ALA A 251 -4.62 9.42 13.60
N SER A 252 -3.35 9.22 13.27
CA SER A 252 -2.70 7.90 13.39
C SER A 252 -2.83 7.37 14.81
N ASP A 253 -3.19 8.22 15.77
CA ASP A 253 -3.44 7.87 17.17
C ASP A 253 -4.67 6.96 17.36
N GLU A 254 -5.72 7.05 16.52
CA GLU A 254 -6.83 6.08 16.60
C GLU A 254 -6.53 4.74 15.90
N LEU A 255 -5.44 4.66 15.12
CA LEU A 255 -4.80 3.39 14.72
C LEU A 255 -3.71 2.93 15.70
N ALA A 256 -3.37 3.73 16.73
CA ALA A 256 -2.37 3.42 17.75
C ALA A 256 -2.98 2.78 19.02
N GLY A 257 -4.22 2.32 18.97
CA GLY A 257 -4.97 1.78 20.11
C GLY A 257 -4.72 0.32 20.50
N VAL A 258 -3.79 -0.39 19.85
CA VAL A 258 -3.43 -1.76 20.27
C VAL A 258 -1.95 -1.79 20.66
N LYS A 259 -1.70 -1.59 21.96
CA LYS A 259 -0.45 -2.05 22.57
C LYS A 259 -0.57 -3.56 22.73
N CYS A 260 0.09 -4.32 21.85
CA CYS A 260 0.30 -5.74 22.06
C CYS A 260 1.07 -5.90 23.38
N SER A 261 0.41 -6.37 24.42
CA SER A 261 1.04 -6.69 25.70
C SER A 261 0.96 -8.19 25.92
N THR A 262 2.09 -8.78 26.30
CA THR A 262 2.19 -10.16 26.76
C THR A 262 1.76 -10.20 28.21
N GLY A 263 0.50 -10.53 28.45
CA GLY A 263 -0.05 -10.79 29.78
C GLY A 263 -0.52 -12.23 29.85
N LEU A 264 0.32 -13.10 30.42
CA LEU A 264 -0.14 -14.34 31.04
C LEU A 264 -1.10 -13.96 32.18
N ASP A 265 -2.09 -14.83 32.41
CA ASP A 265 -3.03 -14.88 33.54
C ASP A 265 -4.32 -14.05 33.45
N GLY A 266 -5.41 -14.76 33.12
CA GLY A 266 -6.55 -14.93 34.03
C GLY A 266 -7.46 -13.73 34.36
N VAL A 267 -8.75 -13.96 34.11
CA VAL A 267 -9.93 -13.29 34.68
C VAL A 267 -10.31 -11.95 34.02
N GLY A 268 -11.35 -12.01 33.18
CA GLY A 268 -11.87 -10.87 32.43
C GLY A 268 -12.62 -9.83 33.25
N VAL A 269 -12.94 -8.69 32.64
CA VAL A 269 -13.96 -7.76 33.12
C VAL A 269 -14.69 -7.06 31.95
N VAL A 270 -16.00 -7.00 32.15
CA VAL A 270 -17.09 -6.27 31.50
C VAL A 270 -16.80 -4.79 31.17
N CYS A 271 -17.19 -4.34 29.98
CA CYS A 271 -17.29 -2.91 29.65
C CYS A 271 -18.63 -2.32 30.10
N LYS A 272 -18.59 -1.22 30.88
CA LYS A 272 -19.73 -0.30 31.03
C LYS A 272 -19.50 0.93 30.15
N LYS A 273 -20.61 1.46 29.66
CA LYS A 273 -20.76 2.58 28.71
C LYS A 273 -19.82 3.75 28.95
#